data_AF-A0A6I6JJA4-F1
#
_entry.id   AF-A0A6I6JJA4-F1
#
_cell.length_a   1.000
_cell.length_b   1.000
_cell.length_c   1.000
_cell.angle_alpha   90.00
_cell.angle_beta   90.00
_cell.angle_gamma   90.00
#
_symmetry.space_group_name_H-M   'P 1'
#
loop_
_entity.id
_entity.type
_entity.pdbx_description
1 polymer ?
#
loop_
_entity_poly.entity_id
_entity_poly.type
_entity_poly.pdbx_seq_one_letter_code
_entity_poly.pdbx_strand_id
1 'polypeptide(L)'
;MKNIKRRYFLVLGVLFVVYWGVNSLFIQSIYEFPTLPNSLGDMLIILFAIVYFYNVMLEANIMKLADEPLVWINTAILIYFTGNLFYYILFNVILEASREFSKITVAFSCALMALLYSLMTVGFFKARKRKHAGQP
;
A
#
# COMPACT_ATOMS: atom_id res chain seq x y z
N MET A 1 -4.40 18.06 5.41
CA MET A 1 -5.78 17.53 5.63
C MET A 1 -6.92 18.55 5.49
N LYS A 2 -6.68 19.86 5.23
CA LYS A 2 -7.77 20.87 5.26
C LYS A 2 -8.77 20.81 4.10
N ASN A 3 -8.43 20.17 2.97
CA ASN A 3 -9.24 20.22 1.73
C ASN A 3 -9.99 18.92 1.38
N ILE A 4 -9.52 17.74 1.82
CA ILE A 4 -10.20 16.46 1.57
C ILE A 4 -10.77 15.94 2.89
N LYS A 5 -12.10 15.89 2.99
CA LYS A 5 -12.78 15.47 4.22
C LYS A 5 -12.50 13.99 4.48
N ARG A 6 -12.10 13.65 5.73
CA ARG A 6 -11.90 12.27 6.23
C ARG A 6 -13.02 11.30 5.82
N ARG A 7 -14.26 11.81 5.71
CA ARG A 7 -15.43 11.06 5.26
C ARG A 7 -15.26 10.41 3.88
N TYR A 8 -14.57 11.05 2.92
CA TYR A 8 -14.37 10.48 1.59
C TYR A 8 -13.52 9.21 1.63
N PHE A 9 -12.43 9.22 2.39
CA PHE A 9 -11.58 8.03 2.58
C PHE A 9 -12.32 6.87 3.23
N LEU A 10 -13.13 7.18 4.26
CA LEU A 10 -13.94 6.15 4.93
C LEU A 10 -15.00 5.57 4.00
N VAL A 11 -15.70 6.41 3.23
CA VAL A 11 -16.70 5.95 2.26
C VAL A 11 -16.05 5.11 1.17
N LEU A 12 -14.92 5.54 0.60
CA LEU A 12 -14.19 4.77 -0.42
C LEU A 12 -13.70 3.43 0.13
N GLY A 13 -13.15 3.40 1.35
CA GLY A 13 -12.72 2.17 2.00
C GLY A 13 -13.87 1.20 2.25
N VAL A 14 -15.01 1.69 2.76
CA VAL A 14 -16.21 0.86 2.98
C VAL A 14 -16.75 0.33 1.65
N LEU A 15 -16.88 1.18 0.63
CA LEU A 15 -17.32 0.76 -0.70
C LEU A 15 -16.40 -0.30 -1.29
N PHE A 16 -15.08 -0.16 -1.13
CA PHE A 16 -14.11 -1.15 -1.59
C PHE A 16 -14.26 -2.49 -0.86
N VAL A 17 -14.43 -2.49 0.46
CA VAL A 17 -14.63 -3.74 1.24
C VAL A 17 -15.92 -4.44 0.83
N VAL A 18 -17.01 -3.67 0.64
CA VAL A 18 -18.28 -4.22 0.15
C VAL A 18 -18.11 -4.80 -1.26
N TYR A 19 -17.47 -4.06 -2.17
CA TYR A 19 -17.17 -4.52 -3.52
C TYR A 19 -16.34 -5.82 -3.50
N TRP A 20 -15.28 -5.89 -2.69
CA TRP A 20 -14.43 -7.07 -2.57
C TRP A 20 -15.22 -8.28 -2.08
N GLY A 21 -16.05 -8.10 -1.04
CA GLY A 21 -16.91 -9.17 -0.52
C GLY A 21 -17.95 -9.65 -1.54
N VAL A 22 -18.61 -8.73 -2.24
CA VAL A 22 -19.57 -9.07 -3.29
C VAL A 22 -18.87 -9.80 -4.44
N ASN A 23 -17.70 -9.33 -4.86
CA ASN A 23 -16.92 -9.95 -5.93
C ASN A 23 -16.55 -11.39 -5.58
N SER A 24 -15.99 -11.61 -4.38
CA SER A 24 -15.56 -12.94 -3.93
C SER A 24 -16.71 -13.93 -3.69
N LEU A 25 -17.93 -13.46 -3.41
CA LEU A 25 -19.07 -14.34 -3.11
C LEU A 25 -19.97 -14.60 -4.32
N PHE A 26 -20.06 -13.66 -5.26
CA PHE A 26 -21.08 -13.71 -6.32
C PHE A 26 -20.54 -13.57 -7.74
N ILE A 27 -19.35 -13.01 -7.94
CA ILE A 27 -18.85 -12.66 -9.28
C ILE A 27 -17.70 -13.59 -9.69
N GLN A 28 -16.69 -13.72 -8.83
CA GLN A 28 -15.50 -14.53 -9.08
C GLN A 28 -15.48 -15.73 -8.14
N SER A 29 -15.04 -16.88 -8.66
CA SER A 29 -14.84 -18.08 -7.84
C SER A 29 -13.77 -17.84 -6.78
N ILE A 30 -14.01 -18.31 -5.55
CA ILE A 30 -13.01 -18.29 -4.46
C ILE A 30 -11.77 -19.15 -4.75
N TYR A 31 -11.83 -20.01 -5.78
CA TYR A 31 -10.72 -20.85 -6.23
C TYR A 31 -9.86 -20.17 -7.30
N GLU A 32 -10.31 -19.03 -7.84
CA GLU A 32 -9.56 -18.24 -8.78
C GLU A 32 -8.77 -17.16 -8.05
N PHE A 33 -7.63 -16.78 -8.62
CA PHE A 33 -6.84 -15.69 -8.08
C PHE A 33 -7.55 -14.35 -8.36
N PRO A 34 -7.87 -13.53 -7.33
CA PRO A 34 -8.68 -12.33 -7.49
C PRO A 34 -7.84 -11.14 -8.00
N THR A 35 -7.42 -11.22 -9.27
CA THR A 35 -6.58 -10.19 -9.92
C THR A 35 -7.22 -8.81 -9.85
N LEU A 36 -8.48 -8.68 -10.30
CA LEU A 36 -9.17 -7.39 -10.39
C LEU A 36 -9.44 -6.76 -9.01
N PRO A 37 -9.99 -7.47 -8.00
CA PRO A 37 -10.10 -6.92 -6.64
C PRO A 37 -8.77 -6.51 -6.02
N ASN A 38 -7.71 -7.31 -6.21
CA ASN A 38 -6.38 -6.99 -5.66
C ASN A 38 -5.78 -5.76 -6.35
N SER A 39 -5.80 -5.67 -7.68
CA SER A 39 -5.32 -4.50 -8.41
C SER A 39 -6.04 -3.21 -8.02
N LEU A 40 -7.36 -3.26 -7.85
CA LEU A 40 -8.14 -2.09 -7.40
C LEU A 40 -7.81 -1.70 -5.96
N GLY A 41 -7.58 -2.68 -5.09
CA GLY A 41 -7.13 -2.44 -3.71
C GLY A 41 -5.78 -1.74 -3.68
N ASP A 42 -4.82 -2.23 -4.46
CA ASP A 42 -3.50 -1.61 -4.58
C ASP A 42 -3.60 -0.17 -5.09
N MET A 43 -4.37 0.08 -6.15
CA MET A 43 -4.60 1.44 -6.66
C MET A 43 -5.18 2.37 -5.60
N LEU A 44 -6.14 1.90 -4.80
CA LEU A 44 -6.76 2.68 -3.74
C LEU A 44 -5.75 3.05 -2.65
N ILE A 45 -4.93 2.09 -2.20
CA ILE A 45 -3.89 2.32 -1.20
C ILE A 45 -2.80 3.25 -1.73
N ILE A 46 -2.38 3.08 -2.99
CA ILE A 46 -1.44 3.98 -3.66
C ILE A 46 -1.99 5.41 -3.69
N LEU A 47 -3.26 5.59 -4.06
CA LEU A 47 -3.91 6.90 -4.06
C LEU A 47 -3.88 7.54 -2.66
N PHE A 48 -4.20 6.77 -1.61
CA PHE A 48 -4.17 7.27 -0.24
C PHE A 48 -2.75 7.64 0.21
N ALA A 49 -1.75 6.83 -0.16
CA ALA A 49 -0.35 7.11 0.15
C ALA A 49 0.17 8.36 -0.58
N ILE A 50 -0.23 8.59 -1.83
CA ILE A 50 0.09 9.82 -2.58
C ILE A 50 -0.57 11.03 -1.91
N VAL A 51 -1.85 10.93 -1.55
CA VAL A 51 -2.55 12.04 -0.88
C VAL A 51 -1.92 12.34 0.49
N TYR A 52 -1.44 11.32 1.21
CA TYR A 52 -0.68 11.54 2.44
C TYR A 52 0.57 12.39 2.16
N PHE A 53 1.41 12.01 1.19
CA PHE A 53 2.61 12.78 0.86
C PHE A 53 2.31 14.18 0.35
N TYR A 54 1.27 14.34 -0.46
CA TYR A 54 0.80 15.65 -0.90
C TYR A 54 0.46 16.56 0.27
N ASN A 55 -0.26 16.04 1.29
CA ASN A 55 -0.55 16.81 2.49
C ASN A 55 0.71 17.15 3.29
N VAL A 56 1.63 16.18 3.46
CA VAL A 56 2.91 16.43 4.15
C VAL A 56 3.69 17.54 3.46
N MET A 57 3.76 17.55 2.12
CA MET A 57 4.45 18.59 1.35
C MET A 57 3.81 19.98 1.48
N LEU A 58 2.47 20.06 1.52
CA LEU A 58 1.76 21.33 1.66
C LEU A 58 1.77 21.89 3.10
N GLU A 59 1.77 21.01 4.09
CA GLU A 59 1.70 21.38 5.52
C GLU A 59 3.08 21.52 6.17
N ALA A 60 4.17 21.23 5.43
CA ALA A 60 5.50 21.14 6.00
C ALA A 60 6.05 22.47 6.51
N ASN A 61 5.91 22.67 7.83
CA ASN A 61 6.91 23.30 8.70
C ASN A 61 7.90 22.24 9.25
N ILE A 62 8.04 21.11 8.54
CA ILE A 62 8.86 19.96 8.93
C ILE A 62 10.27 20.17 8.38
N MET A 63 11.24 20.49 9.25
CA MET A 63 12.64 20.72 8.84
C MET A 63 13.29 19.48 8.18
N LYS A 64 12.89 18.26 8.56
CA LYS A 64 13.45 17.01 8.02
C LYS A 64 12.39 15.90 7.90
N LEU A 65 11.90 15.65 6.68
CA LEU A 65 10.91 14.59 6.41
C LEU A 65 11.37 13.19 6.86
N ALA A 66 12.68 12.90 6.77
CA ALA A 66 13.23 11.61 7.16
C ALA A 66 13.14 11.32 8.66
N ASP A 67 12.86 12.33 9.49
CA ASP A 67 12.66 12.14 10.94
C ASP A 67 11.22 11.78 11.30
N GLU A 68 10.28 12.01 10.39
CA GLU A 68 8.88 11.70 10.59
C GLU A 68 8.61 10.19 10.44
N PRO A 69 8.15 9.49 11.50
CA PRO A 69 7.90 8.05 11.47
C PRO A 69 6.91 7.63 10.38
N LEU A 70 5.85 8.42 10.20
CA LEU A 70 4.78 8.15 9.25
C LEU A 70 5.25 8.29 7.79
N VAL A 71 6.28 9.09 7.51
CA VAL A 71 6.90 9.16 6.18
C VAL A 71 7.50 7.81 5.81
N TRP A 72 8.21 7.13 6.73
CA TRP A 72 8.77 5.81 6.48
C TRP A 72 7.70 4.74 6.24
N ILE A 73 6.66 4.74 7.06
CA ILE A 73 5.54 3.80 6.91
C ILE A 73 4.83 4.02 5.57
N ASN A 74 4.55 5.28 5.22
CA ASN A 74 3.87 5.61 3.96
C ASN A 74 4.75 5.29 2.73
N THR A 75 6.06 5.51 2.81
CA THR A 75 7.01 5.09 1.76
C THR A 75 6.98 3.58 1.56
N ALA A 76 7.00 2.82 2.67
CA ALA A 76 6.98 1.36 2.65
C ALA A 76 5.71 0.85 1.93
N ILE A 77 4.56 1.41 2.31
CA ILE A 77 3.26 1.14 1.70
C ILE A 77 3.31 1.48 0.20
N LEU A 78 3.71 2.70 -0.17
CA LEU A 78 3.70 3.13 -1.55
C LEU A 78 4.58 2.23 -2.46
N ILE A 79 5.77 1.86 -2.01
CA ILE A 79 6.68 0.97 -2.77
C ILE A 79 6.06 -0.43 -2.94
N TYR A 80 5.57 -1.03 -1.84
CA TYR A 80 5.01 -2.37 -1.86
C TYR A 80 3.78 -2.47 -2.77
N PHE A 81 2.80 -1.60 -2.56
CA PHE A 81 1.55 -1.64 -3.31
C PHE A 81 1.75 -1.26 -4.78
N THR A 82 2.65 -0.31 -5.10
CA THR A 82 2.97 0.00 -6.51
C THR A 82 3.66 -1.17 -7.20
N GLY A 83 4.59 -1.85 -6.52
CA GLY A 83 5.27 -3.00 -7.10
C GLY A 83 4.35 -4.21 -7.29
N ASN A 84 3.47 -4.49 -6.32
CA ASN A 84 2.50 -5.57 -6.42
C ASN A 84 1.34 -5.28 -7.38
N LEU A 85 1.04 -4.01 -7.65
CA LEU A 85 0.04 -3.64 -8.65
C LEU A 85 0.32 -4.31 -10.00
N PHE A 86 1.58 -4.28 -10.44
CA PHE A 86 2.00 -4.93 -11.68
C PHE A 86 1.90 -6.45 -11.60
N TYR A 87 2.23 -7.04 -10.45
CA TYR A 87 2.08 -8.47 -10.23
C TYR A 87 0.61 -8.91 -10.40
N TYR A 88 -0.35 -8.15 -9.85
CA TYR A 88 -1.77 -8.48 -9.95
C TYR A 88 -2.37 -8.19 -11.32
N ILE A 89 -2.05 -7.05 -11.95
CA ILE A 89 -2.57 -6.71 -13.29
C ILE A 89 -2.04 -7.68 -14.35
N LEU A 90 -0.76 -8.05 -14.25
CA LEU A 90 -0.11 -8.92 -15.23
C LEU A 90 -0.17 -10.40 -14.86
N PHE A 91 -0.93 -10.78 -13.83
CA PHE A 91 -0.90 -12.14 -13.29
C PHE A 91 -1.17 -13.22 -14.35
N ASN A 92 -2.16 -13.01 -15.23
CA ASN A 92 -2.45 -13.97 -16.30
C ASN A 92 -1.28 -14.09 -17.31
N VAL A 93 -0.68 -12.95 -17.68
CA VAL A 93 0.50 -12.92 -18.57
C VAL A 93 1.68 -13.64 -17.91
N ILE A 94 1.87 -13.45 -16.59
CA ILE A 94 2.91 -14.12 -15.81
C ILE A 94 2.72 -15.65 -15.82
N LEU A 95 1.48 -16.12 -15.70
CA LEU A 95 1.15 -17.55 -15.73
C LEU A 95 1.37 -18.17 -17.11
N GLU A 96 1.01 -17.46 -18.18
CA GLU A 96 1.16 -17.95 -19.56
C GLU A 96 2.62 -17.96 -20.04
N ALA A 97 3.46 -17.05 -19.54
CA ALA A 97 4.83 -16.89 -20.02
C ALA A 97 5.72 -18.11 -19.73
N SER A 98 5.89 -18.48 -18.45
CA SER A 98 6.54 -19.72 -18.03
C SER A 98 6.47 -19.90 -16.51
N ARG A 99 6.62 -21.14 -16.04
CA ARG A 99 6.74 -21.44 -14.60
C ARG A 99 7.96 -20.76 -13.96
N GLU A 100 9.05 -20.60 -14.69
CA GLU A 100 10.25 -19.93 -14.20
C GLU A 100 10.01 -18.43 -14.02
N PHE A 101 9.38 -17.79 -15.00
CA PHE A 101 8.99 -16.38 -14.92
C PHE A 101 8.02 -16.11 -13.77
N SER A 102 7.05 -17.01 -13.56
CA SER A 102 6.15 -16.97 -12.40
C SER A 102 6.91 -17.05 -11.07
N LYS A 103 7.95 -17.89 -10.95
CA LYS A 103 8.76 -17.95 -9.73
C LYS A 103 9.53 -16.66 -9.46
N ILE A 104 10.09 -16.06 -10.51
CA ILE A 104 10.85 -14.81 -10.41
C ILE A 104 9.95 -13.66 -9.93
N THR A 105 8.73 -13.55 -10.47
CA THR A 105 7.77 -12.51 -10.08
C THR A 105 7.25 -12.69 -8.66
N VAL A 106 7.06 -13.94 -8.20
CA VAL A 106 6.78 -14.23 -6.78
C VAL A 106 7.97 -13.84 -5.90
N ALA A 107 9.21 -14.17 -6.29
CA ALA A 107 10.40 -13.79 -5.54
C ALA A 107 10.57 -12.26 -5.44
N PHE A 108 10.26 -11.54 -6.52
CA PHE A 108 10.20 -10.07 -6.54
C PHE A 108 9.16 -9.54 -5.53
N SER A 109 7.96 -10.11 -5.52
CA SER A 109 6.89 -9.73 -4.58
C SER A 109 7.29 -10.02 -3.12
N CYS A 110 7.98 -11.12 -2.86
CA CYS A 110 8.57 -11.42 -1.54
C CYS A 110 9.64 -10.41 -1.14
N ALA A 111 10.50 -9.98 -2.07
CA ALA A 111 11.52 -8.97 -1.81
C ALA A 111 10.88 -7.60 -1.46
N LEU A 112 9.83 -7.21 -2.18
CA LEU A 112 9.04 -6.02 -1.84
C LEU A 112 8.41 -6.13 -0.46
N MET A 113 7.90 -7.32 -0.09
CA MET A 113 7.32 -7.55 1.24
C MET A 113 8.38 -7.47 2.34
N ALA A 114 9.58 -8.00 2.13
CA ALA A 114 10.69 -7.86 3.07
C ALA A 114 11.09 -6.38 3.24
N LEU A 115 11.11 -5.62 2.14
CA LEU A 115 11.38 -4.18 2.14
C LEU A 115 10.29 -3.41 2.90
N LEU A 116 9.02 -3.73 2.68
CA LEU A 116 7.88 -3.17 3.41
C LEU A 116 8.10 -3.29 4.92
N TYR A 117 8.30 -4.51 5.41
CA TYR A 117 8.47 -4.74 6.85
C TYR A 117 9.73 -4.09 7.42
N SER A 118 10.82 -4.05 6.64
CA SER A 118 12.05 -3.36 7.05
C SER A 118 11.82 -1.86 7.24
N LEU A 119 11.16 -1.20 6.28
CA LEU A 119 10.86 0.23 6.36
C LEU A 119 9.81 0.55 7.44
N MET A 120 8.79 -0.30 7.61
CA MET A 120 7.84 -0.17 8.72
C MET A 120 8.55 -0.27 10.07
N THR A 121 9.50 -1.19 10.21
CA THR A 121 10.33 -1.33 11.42
C THR A 121 11.12 -0.04 11.70
N VAL A 122 11.73 0.57 10.68
CA VAL A 122 12.41 1.88 10.83
C VAL A 122 11.43 2.96 11.29
N GLY A 123 10.24 3.02 10.70
CA GLY A 123 9.17 3.92 11.11
C GLY A 123 8.80 3.76 12.60
N PHE A 124 8.53 2.53 13.04
CA PHE A 124 8.22 2.25 14.45
C PHE A 124 9.36 2.59 15.40
N PHE A 125 10.62 2.34 15.03
CA PHE A 125 11.76 2.73 15.85
C PHE A 125 11.87 4.24 16.01
N LYS A 126 11.63 5.01 14.94
CA LYS A 126 11.59 6.49 15.02
C LYS A 126 10.44 6.98 15.89
N ALA A 127 9.24 6.39 15.76
CA ALA A 127 8.09 6.73 16.62
C ALA A 127 8.39 6.48 18.10
N ARG A 128 9.06 5.37 18.42
CA ARG A 128 9.48 5.05 19.79
C ARG A 128 10.48 6.08 20.33
N LYS A 129 11.51 6.45 19.56
CA LYS A 129 12.51 7.44 19.98
C LYS A 129 11.88 8.80 20.27
N ARG A 130 10.94 9.25 19.44
CA ARG A 130 10.20 10.51 19.63
C ARG A 130 9.41 10.53 20.95
N LYS A 131 8.70 9.44 21.26
CA LYS A 131 7.97 9.28 22.53
C LYS A 131 8.89 9.37 23.76
N HIS A 132 10.08 8.78 23.69
CA HIS A 132 11.05 8.85 24.81
C HIS A 132 11.77 10.19 24.92
N ALA A 133 11.89 10.95 23.82
CA ALA A 133 12.51 12.27 23.82
C ALA A 133 11.57 13.40 24.33
N GLY A 134 10.33 13.06 24.75
CA GLY A 134 9.35 14.04 25.22
C GLY A 134 8.87 15.01 24.14
N GLN A 135 9.16 14.73 22.86
CA GLN A 135 8.68 15.51 21.73
C GLN A 135 7.28 15.02 21.36
N PRO A 136 6.29 15.92 21.17
CA PRO A 136 4.92 15.56 20.80
C PRO A 136 4.90 14.78 19.48
#